data_AF-A0A2V5WGF1-F1
#
_entry.id   AF-A0A2V5WGF1-F1
#
_cell.length_a   1.000
_cell.length_b   1.000
_cell.length_c   1.000
_cell.angle_alpha   90.00
_cell.angle_beta   90.00
_cell.angle_gamma   90.00
#
_symmetry.space_group_name_H-M   'P 1'
#
loop_
_entity.id
_entity.type
_entity.pdbx_description
1 polymer ?
#
loop_
_entity_poly.entity_id
_entity_poly.type
_entity_poly.pdbx_seq_one_letter_code
_entity_poly.pdbx_strand_id
1 'polypeptide(L)'
;MIGFIIKKIIGSKNDREVRRLRPLVAKINEIEMSLQSLPEEVLREKTAAWKERLSKIEDDAELAAALDEILPEAFAVVKNACRRLWGQ
;
A
#
# COMPACT_ATOMS: atom_id res chain seq x y z
N MET A 1 26.70 22.74 19.71
CA MET A 1 27.05 22.16 18.39
C MET A 1 26.87 20.64 18.31
N ILE A 2 27.14 19.86 19.36
CA ILE A 2 27.02 18.38 19.34
C ILE A 2 25.57 17.88 19.10
N GLY A 3 24.55 18.52 19.68
CA GLY A 3 23.15 18.11 19.49
C GLY A 3 22.61 18.25 18.05
N PHE A 4 23.18 19.17 17.25
CA PHE A 4 22.79 19.35 15.84
C PHE A 4 23.33 18.21 14.96
N ILE A 5 24.52 17.71 15.30
CA ILE A 5 25.17 16.57 14.64
C ILE A 5 24.40 15.28 14.98
N ILE A 6 23.98 15.08 16.23
CA ILE A 6 23.19 13.91 16.66
C ILE A 6 21.82 13.86 15.98
N LYS A 7 21.11 15.01 15.84
CA LYS A 7 19.84 15.07 15.09
C LYS A 7 20.01 14.72 13.60
N LYS A 8 21.14 15.11 13.01
CA LYS A 8 21.48 14.82 11.61
C LYS A 8 21.84 13.34 11.39
N ILE A 9 22.40 12.68 12.40
CA ILE A 9 22.78 11.25 12.36
C ILE A 9 21.59 10.33 12.67
N ILE A 10 20.76 10.65 13.67
CA ILE A 10 19.61 9.83 14.08
C ILE A 10 18.37 10.08 13.18
N GLY A 11 18.31 11.22 12.51
CA GLY A 11 17.16 11.65 11.70
C GLY A 11 16.00 12.16 12.56
N SER A 12 15.13 12.94 11.94
CA SER A 12 13.90 13.47 12.54
C SER A 12 12.85 12.37 12.77
N LYS A 13 11.81 12.65 13.55
CA LYS A 13 10.64 11.75 13.69
C LYS A 13 10.05 11.43 12.32
N ASN A 14 9.96 12.44 11.44
CA ASN A 14 9.50 12.25 10.07
C ASN A 14 10.41 11.29 9.27
N ASP A 15 11.73 11.44 9.37
CA ASP A 15 12.67 10.54 8.67
C ASP A 15 12.51 9.09 9.12
N ARG A 16 12.18 8.85 10.39
CA ARG A 16 11.91 7.50 10.91
C ARG A 16 10.61 6.93 10.36
N GLU A 17 9.54 7.72 10.32
CA GLU A 17 8.26 7.26 9.72
C GLU A 17 8.42 6.97 8.23
N VAL A 18 9.12 7.84 7.48
CA VAL A 18 9.42 7.59 6.06
C VAL A 18 10.22 6.31 5.91
N ARG A 19 11.26 6.07 6.73
CA ARG A 19 12.02 4.81 6.69
C ARG A 19 11.16 3.60 7.01
N ARG A 20 10.20 3.71 7.94
CA ARG A 20 9.26 2.64 8.28
C ARG A 20 8.32 2.30 7.12
N LEU A 21 7.87 3.30 6.36
CA LEU A 21 6.95 3.12 5.24
C LEU A 21 7.66 2.68 3.95
N ARG A 22 8.95 2.98 3.77
CA ARG A 22 9.72 2.65 2.55
C ARG A 22 9.59 1.18 2.10
N PRO A 23 9.74 0.16 2.98
CA PRO A 23 9.59 -1.23 2.56
C PRO A 23 8.18 -1.55 2.06
N LEU A 24 7.15 -1.00 2.71
CA LEU A 24 5.76 -1.18 2.31
C LEU A 24 5.51 -0.56 0.93
N VAL A 25 6.03 0.65 0.68
CA VAL A 25 5.96 1.30 -0.64
C VAL A 25 6.69 0.49 -1.71
N ALA A 26 7.85 -0.08 -1.39
CA ALA A 26 8.57 -0.95 -2.33
C ALA A 26 7.72 -2.17 -2.71
N LYS A 27 7.13 -2.85 -1.72
CA LYS A 27 6.21 -3.98 -1.96
C LYS A 27 5.01 -3.59 -2.84
N ILE A 28 4.39 -2.44 -2.58
CA ILE A 28 3.28 -1.92 -3.40
C ILE A 28 3.74 -1.72 -4.85
N ASN A 29 4.92 -1.14 -5.06
CA ASN A 29 5.45 -0.90 -6.41
C ASN A 29 5.74 -2.20 -7.16
N GLU A 30 6.31 -3.20 -6.49
CA GLU A 30 6.59 -4.52 -7.06
C GLU A 30 5.28 -5.21 -7.52
N ILE A 31 4.25 -5.20 -6.68
CA ILE A 31 2.93 -5.74 -7.04
C ILE A 31 2.36 -4.95 -8.21
N GLU A 32 2.38 -3.62 -8.16
CA GLU A 32 1.83 -2.78 -9.22
C GLU A 32 2.48 -3.04 -10.58
N MET A 33 3.79 -3.22 -10.63
CA MET A 33 4.50 -3.59 -11.85
C MET A 33 3.98 -4.89 -12.46
N SER A 34 3.69 -5.91 -11.63
CA SER A 34 3.12 -7.17 -12.13
C SER A 34 1.72 -6.97 -12.74
N LEU A 35 0.93 -6.04 -12.20
CA LEU A 35 -0.43 -5.74 -12.66
C LEU A 35 -0.46 -4.96 -13.98
N GLN A 36 0.63 -4.29 -14.38
CA GLN A 36 0.68 -3.50 -15.62
C GLN A 36 0.44 -4.35 -16.88
N SER A 37 0.81 -5.64 -16.82
CA SER A 37 0.62 -6.58 -17.94
C SER A 37 -0.79 -7.17 -18.03
N LEU A 38 -1.64 -6.94 -17.02
CA LEU A 38 -2.95 -7.58 -16.90
C LEU A 38 -4.07 -6.69 -17.45
N PRO A 39 -5.18 -7.28 -17.96
CA PRO A 39 -6.33 -6.51 -18.40
C PRO A 39 -7.07 -5.82 -17.23
N GLU A 40 -7.87 -4.80 -17.53
CA GLU A 40 -8.55 -3.98 -16.51
C GLU A 40 -9.56 -4.80 -15.69
N GLU A 41 -10.19 -5.79 -16.33
CA GLU A 41 -11.15 -6.70 -15.74
C GLU A 41 -10.58 -7.39 -14.50
N VAL A 42 -9.30 -7.79 -14.54
CA VAL A 42 -8.62 -8.44 -13.41
C VAL A 42 -8.55 -7.53 -12.18
N LEU A 43 -8.37 -6.22 -12.37
CA LEU A 43 -8.33 -5.25 -11.27
C LEU A 43 -9.72 -5.07 -10.64
N ARG A 44 -10.76 -5.11 -11.48
CA ARG A 44 -12.16 -5.04 -11.02
C ARG A 44 -12.55 -6.31 -10.27
N GLU A 45 -12.15 -7.48 -10.75
CA GLU A 45 -12.37 -8.77 -10.09
C GLU A 45 -11.72 -8.83 -8.71
N LYS A 46 -10.48 -8.38 -8.56
CA LYS A 46 -9.81 -8.28 -7.25
C LYS A 46 -10.64 -7.46 -6.26
N THR A 47 -11.14 -6.31 -6.71
CA THR A 47 -11.99 -5.44 -5.88
C THR A 47 -13.29 -6.12 -5.47
N ALA A 48 -13.95 -6.84 -6.40
CA ALA A 48 -15.18 -7.57 -6.11
C ALA A 48 -14.94 -8.69 -5.08
N ALA A 49 -13.86 -9.47 -5.24
CA ALA A 49 -13.49 -10.54 -4.33
C ALA A 49 -13.19 -10.02 -2.92
N TRP A 50 -12.45 -8.91 -2.78
CA TRP A 50 -12.19 -8.30 -1.48
C TRP A 50 -13.47 -7.82 -0.81
N LYS A 51 -14.36 -7.14 -1.55
CA LYS A 51 -15.64 -6.68 -1.00
C LYS A 51 -16.47 -7.85 -0.46
N GLU A 52 -16.56 -8.93 -1.22
CA GLU A 52 -17.29 -10.13 -0.82
C GLU A 52 -16.68 -10.80 0.42
N ARG A 53 -15.35 -10.87 0.51
CA ARG A 53 -14.65 -11.42 1.69
C ARG A 53 -14.85 -10.54 2.91
N LEU A 54 -14.60 -9.23 2.78
CA LEU A 54 -14.59 -8.30 3.90
C LEU A 54 -15.99 -8.00 4.43
N SER A 55 -17.03 -8.03 3.59
CA SER A 55 -18.42 -7.81 4.03
C SER A 55 -18.95 -8.92 4.95
N LYS A 56 -18.25 -10.06 5.02
CA LYS A 56 -18.61 -11.19 5.89
C LYS A 56 -17.95 -11.11 7.26
N ILE A 57 -17.06 -10.14 7.48
CA ILE A 57 -16.34 -9.96 8.76
C ILE A 57 -17.14 -8.96 9.61
N GLU A 58 -17.63 -9.43 10.76
CA GLU A 58 -18.40 -8.60 11.71
C GLU A 58 -17.55 -8.05 12.84
N ASP A 59 -16.43 -8.71 13.16
CA ASP A 59 -15.51 -8.27 14.21
C ASP A 59 -14.52 -7.21 13.69
N ASP A 60 -14.42 -6.10 14.41
CA ASP A 60 -13.61 -4.96 14.01
C ASP A 60 -12.10 -5.26 14.01
N ALA A 61 -11.62 -6.12 14.92
CA ALA A 61 -10.21 -6.47 15.00
C ALA A 61 -9.82 -7.43 13.88
N GLU A 62 -10.69 -8.40 13.57
CA GLU A 62 -10.53 -9.28 12.40
C GLU A 62 -10.61 -8.48 11.08
N LEU A 63 -11.52 -7.50 10.99
CA LEU A 63 -11.63 -6.63 9.82
C LEU A 63 -10.36 -5.80 9.64
N ALA A 64 -9.84 -5.20 10.71
CA ALA A 64 -8.60 -4.44 10.67
C ALA A 64 -7.42 -5.32 10.21
N ALA A 65 -7.29 -6.53 10.75
CA ALA A 65 -6.25 -7.47 10.32
C ALA A 65 -6.39 -7.86 8.84
N ALA A 66 -7.61 -8.16 8.39
CA ALA A 66 -7.86 -8.49 6.98
C ALA A 66 -7.59 -7.30 6.04
N LEU A 67 -7.86 -6.08 6.47
CA LEU A 67 -7.51 -4.86 5.73
C LEU A 67 -5.99 -4.66 5.64
N ASP A 68 -5.26 -4.88 6.74
CA ASP A 68 -3.80 -4.82 6.77
C ASP A 68 -3.16 -5.87 5.85
N GLU A 69 -3.74 -7.07 5.75
CA GLU A 69 -3.29 -8.12 4.84
C GLU A 69 -3.36 -7.68 3.37
N ILE A 70 -4.49 -7.09 2.95
CA ILE A 70 -4.71 -6.70 1.55
C ILE A 70 -4.08 -5.35 1.22
N LEU A 71 -3.69 -4.55 2.20
CA LEU A 71 -3.23 -3.17 2.03
C LEU A 71 -2.19 -3.01 0.91
N PRO A 72 -1.11 -3.83 0.82
CA PRO A 72 -0.13 -3.66 -0.24
C PRO A 72 -0.71 -3.90 -1.65
N GLU A 73 -1.56 -4.92 -1.80
CA GLU A 73 -2.15 -5.29 -3.07
C GLU A 73 -3.26 -4.32 -3.49
N ALA A 74 -4.11 -3.90 -2.54
CA ALA A 74 -5.15 -2.92 -2.77
C ALA A 74 -4.57 -1.57 -3.23
N PHE A 75 -3.51 -1.09 -2.58
CA PHE A 75 -2.82 0.12 -3.00
C PHE A 75 -2.15 -0.04 -4.37
N ALA A 76 -1.62 -1.22 -4.69
CA ALA A 76 -1.07 -1.51 -6.01
C ALA A 76 -2.14 -1.46 -7.11
N VAL A 77 -3.33 -2.02 -6.86
CA VAL A 77 -4.48 -1.95 -7.79
C VAL A 77 -4.93 -0.50 -8.00
N VAL A 78 -5.07 0.29 -6.93
CA VAL A 78 -5.42 1.72 -7.02
C VAL A 78 -4.37 2.49 -7.83
N LYS A 79 -3.09 2.29 -7.52
CA LYS A 79 -1.99 2.95 -8.24
C LYS A 79 -2.01 2.59 -9.74
N ASN A 80 -2.22 1.32 -10.08
CA ASN A 80 -2.30 0.89 -11.47
C ASN A 80 -3.52 1.52 -12.18
N ALA A 81 -4.67 1.60 -11.50
CA ALA A 81 -5.87 2.26 -12.03
C ALA A 81 -5.61 3.75 -12.28
N CYS A 82 -5.03 4.47 -11.33
CA CYS A 82 -4.64 5.89 -11.52
C CYS A 82 -3.70 6.06 -12.73
N ARG A 83 -2.72 5.16 -12.89
CA ARG A 83 -1.80 5.17 -14.03
C ARG A 83 -2.51 4.98 -15.36
N ARG A 84 -3.46 4.03 -15.46
CA ARG A 84 -4.23 3.78 -16.69
C ARG A 84 -5.18 4.92 -17.05
N LEU A 85 -5.84 5.50 -16.04
CA LEU A 85 -6.85 6.53 -16.25
C LEU A 85 -6.24 7.91 -16.52
N TRP A 86 -5.18 8.28 -15.80
CA TRP A 86 -4.64 9.63 -15.87
C TRP A 86 -3.33 9.76 -16.64
N GLY A 87 -2.50 8.70 -16.68
CA GLY A 87 -1.39 8.55 -17.62
C GLY A 87 -0.28 9.62 -17.64
N GLN A 88 -0.36 10.66 -16.80
CA GLN A 88 0.60 11.76 -16.70
C GLN A 88 1.45 11.66 -15.43
#